data_AF-A0A3L6JE14-F1
#
_entry.id   AF-A0A3L6JE14-F1
#
_cell.length_a   1.000
_cell.length_b   1.000
_cell.length_c   1.000
_cell.angle_alpha   90.00
_cell.angle_beta   90.00
_cell.angle_gamma   90.00
#
_symmetry.space_group_name_H-M   'P 1'
#
loop_
_entity.id
_entity.type
_entity.pdbx_description
1 polymer ?
#
loop_
_entity_poly.entity_id
_entity_poly.type
_entity_poly.pdbx_seq_one_letter_code
_entity_poly.pdbx_strand_id
1 'polypeptide(L)' 'MTTVGNQVTDEEKVVTRFTKYLNGPLGKSVLQNLDEGENFVLQTAEHTLRVTKRRGHAIVTVMKLPLV' A
#
# COMPACT_ATOMS: atom_id res chain seq x y z
N MET A 1 -26.75 20.23 -8.24
CA MET A 1 -25.78 19.19 -8.64
C MET A 1 -24.45 19.55 -8.02
N THR A 2 -24.15 19.02 -6.85
CA THR A 2 -22.96 19.38 -6.07
C THR A 2 -21.83 18.47 -6.52
N THR A 3 -20.89 19.01 -7.30
CA THR A 3 -19.64 18.35 -7.64
C THR A 3 -18.80 18.24 -6.37
N VAL A 4 -18.90 17.09 -5.68
CA VAL A 4 -17.98 16.72 -4.60
C VAL A 4 -16.61 16.54 -5.26
N GLY A 5 -15.79 17.59 -5.19
CA GLY A 5 -14.38 17.51 -5.57
C GLY A 5 -13.72 16.45 -4.69
N ASN A 6 -13.42 15.30 -5.29
CA ASN A 6 -12.77 14.18 -4.63
C ASN A 6 -11.33 14.58 -4.29
N GLN A 7 -11.12 15.25 -3.15
CA GLN A 7 -9.78 15.54 -2.64
C GLN A 7 -9.15 14.24 -2.17
N VAL A 8 -8.38 13.61 -3.05
CA VAL A 8 -7.57 12.44 -2.71
C VAL A 8 -6.50 12.90 -1.70
N THR A 9 -6.53 12.33 -0.52
CA THR A 9 -5.57 12.60 0.56
C THR A 9 -4.17 12.16 0.16
N ASP A 10 -3.13 12.72 0.78
CA ASP A 10 -1.75 12.34 0.46
C ASP A 10 -1.45 10.87 0.81
N GLU A 11 -2.09 10.35 1.86
CA GLU A 11 -2.06 8.92 2.22
C GLU A 11 -2.62 8.03 1.08
N GLU A 12 -3.76 8.40 0.51
CA GLU A 12 -4.38 7.65 -0.61
C GLU A 12 -3.50 7.69 -1.86
N LYS A 13 -2.82 8.81 -2.14
CA LYS A 13 -1.86 8.90 -3.26
C LYS A 13 -0.68 7.96 -3.05
N VAL A 14 -0.14 7.91 -1.82
CA VAL A 14 0.97 7.02 -1.46
C VAL A 14 0.55 5.56 -1.60
N VAL A 15 -0.60 5.18 -1.02
CA VAL A 15 -1.16 3.82 -1.14
C VAL A 15 -1.33 3.43 -2.60
N THR A 16 -1.93 4.31 -3.42
CA THR A 16 -2.16 4.05 -4.84
C THR A 16 -0.84 3.81 -5.59
N ARG A 17 0.17 4.66 -5.34
CA ARG A 17 1.47 4.56 -5.98
C ARG A 17 2.18 3.25 -5.62
N PHE A 18 2.25 2.90 -4.34
CA PHE A 18 2.90 1.66 -3.90
C PHE A 18 2.10 0.42 -4.32
N THR A 19 0.77 0.47 -4.32
CA THR A 19 -0.08 -0.61 -4.85
C THR A 19 0.22 -0.87 -6.32
N LYS A 20 0.29 0.19 -7.15
CA LYS A 20 0.62 0.06 -8.57
C LYS A 20 2.03 -0.49 -8.78
N TYR A 21 3.01 -0.01 -8.00
CA TYR A 21 4.39 -0.45 -8.10
C TYR A 21 4.54 -1.95 -7.74
N LEU A 22 3.98 -2.37 -6.60
CA LEU A 22 4.12 -3.72 -6.08
C LEU A 22 3.38 -4.77 -6.93
N ASN A 23 2.27 -4.38 -7.56
CA ASN A 23 1.56 -5.22 -8.52
C ASN A 23 2.12 -5.11 -9.95
N GLY A 24 3.12 -4.26 -10.18
CA GLY A 24 3.79 -4.11 -11.47
C GLY A 24 4.93 -5.12 -11.68
N PRO A 25 5.55 -5.15 -12.88
CA PRO A 25 6.61 -6.10 -13.22
C PRO A 25 7.79 -6.09 -12.24
N LEU A 26 8.17 -4.91 -11.74
CA LEU A 26 9.30 -4.74 -10.82
C LEU A 26 8.98 -5.18 -9.39
N GLY A 27 7.74 -5.00 -8.94
CA GLY A 27 7.32 -5.35 -7.58
C GLY A 27 6.85 -6.78 -7.41
N LYS A 28 6.54 -7.47 -8.52
CA LYS A 28 6.04 -8.85 -8.50
C LYS A 28 7.01 -9.83 -7.86
N SER A 29 8.32 -9.61 -7.99
CA SER A 29 9.34 -10.44 -7.34
C SER A 29 9.26 -10.36 -5.81
N VAL A 30 8.94 -9.19 -5.25
CA VAL A 30 8.72 -9.03 -3.81
C VAL A 30 7.56 -9.92 -3.34
N LEU A 31 6.45 -9.93 -4.09
CA LEU A 31 5.29 -10.78 -3.79
C LEU A 31 5.52 -12.27 -4.01
N GLN A 32 6.47 -12.64 -4.88
CA GLN A 32 6.84 -14.05 -5.09
C GLN A 32 7.57 -14.65 -3.89
N ASN A 33 8.21 -13.81 -3.07
CA ASN A 33 8.89 -14.22 -1.84
C ASN A 33 7.97 -14.26 -0.61
N LEU A 34 6.68 -13.96 -0.77
CA LEU A 34 5.69 -14.02 0.31
C LEU A 34 4.74 -15.18 0.07
N ASP A 35 4.41 -15.89 1.14
CA ASP A 35 3.26 -16.79 1.13
C ASP A 35 1.94 -16.00 1.13
N GLU A 36 0.88 -16.67 0.71
CA GLU A 36 -0.45 -16.06 0.64
C GLU A 36 -0.94 -15.69 2.05
N GLY A 37 -1.30 -14.43 2.26
CA GLY A 37 -1.67 -13.87 3.57
C GLY A 37 -0.50 -13.35 4.41
N GLU A 38 0.74 -13.62 4.03
CA GLU A 38 1.90 -12.97 4.65
C GLU A 38 1.92 -11.48 4.36
N ASN A 39 2.58 -10.76 5.26
CA ASN A 39 2.72 -9.33 5.16
C ASN A 39 4.07 -8.86 5.67
N PHE A 40 4.50 -7.72 5.14
CA PHE A 40 5.65 -6.98 5.63
C PHE A 40 5.26 -5.52 5.84
N VAL A 41 6.11 -4.82 6.59
CA VAL A 41 5.98 -3.38 6.83
C VAL A 41 7.04 -2.66 6.00
N LEU A 42 6.60 -1.69 5.20
CA LEU A 42 7.45 -0.77 4.48
C LEU A 42 7.40 0.58 5.18
N GLN A 43 8.52 0.98 5.76
CA GLN A 43 8.65 2.26 6.43
C GLN A 43 9.43 3.24 5.54
N THR A 44 8.84 4.41 5.31
CA THR A 44 9.48 5.56 4.65
C THR A 44 9.70 6.67 5.66
N ALA A 45 10.32 7.78 5.25
CA ALA A 45 10.48 8.95 6.12
C ALA A 45 9.15 9.53 6.63
N GLU A 46 8.07 9.38 5.85
CA GLU A 46 6.78 10.05 6.13
C GLU A 46 5.65 9.07 6.46
N HIS A 47 5.74 7.82 5.99
CA HIS A 47 4.64 6.85 6.06
C HIS A 47 5.13 5.47 6.47
N THR A 48 4.32 4.79 7.28
CA THR A 48 4.46 3.34 7.53
C THR A 48 3.34 2.63 6.78
N LEU A 49 3.68 1.68 5.92
CA LEU A 49 2.74 0.95 5.08
C LEU A 49 2.78 -0.54 5.44
N ARG A 50 1.62 -1.16 5.60
CA ARG A 50 1.50 -2.63 5.61
C ARG A 50 1.23 -3.11 4.20
N VAL A 51 2.02 -4.06 3.74
CA VAL A 51 1.83 -4.74 2.45
C VAL A 51 1.47 -6.19 2.73
N THR A 52 0.30 -6.63 2.28
CA THR A 52 -0.17 -8.01 2.45
C THR A 52 -0.39 -8.66 1.10
N LYS A 53 0.06 -9.90 0.92
CA LYS A 53 -0.28 -10.68 -0.27
C LYS A 53 -1.68 -11.25 -0.14
N ARG A 54 -2.57 -10.88 -1.07
CA ARG A 54 -3.93 -11.40 -1.19
C ARG A 54 -4.25 -11.81 -2.62
N ARG A 55 -4.56 -13.08 -2.83
CA ARG A 55 -4.87 -13.70 -4.13
C ARG A 55 -3.79 -13.40 -5.16
N GLY A 56 -2.52 -13.47 -4.75
CA GLY A 56 -1.38 -13.15 -5.62
C GLY A 56 -1.15 -11.65 -5.90
N HIS A 57 -1.86 -10.75 -5.23
CA HIS A 57 -1.73 -9.30 -5.38
C HIS A 57 -1.27 -8.62 -4.09
N ALA A 58 -0.58 -7.50 -4.21
CA ALA A 58 -0.26 -6.63 -3.06
C ALA A 58 -1.50 -5.80 -2.70
N ILE A 59 -1.89 -5.87 -1.43
CA ILE A 59 -2.80 -4.91 -0.79
C ILE A 59 -1.96 -4.04 0.14
N VAL A 60 -2.01 -2.72 -0.07
CA VAL A 60 -1.23 -1.75 0.70
C VAL A 60 -2.16 -0.91 1.56
N THR A 61 -1.85 -0.75 2.84
CA THR A 61 -2.58 0.13 3.76
C THR A 61 -1.61 0.99 4.57
N VAL A 62 -2.01 2.22 4.90
CA VAL A 62 -1.26 3.06 5.83
C VAL A 62 -1.48 2.56 7.25
N MET A 63 -0.40 2.39 7.99
CA MET A 63 -0.45 2.15 9.42
C MET A 63 -0.38 3.49 10.15
N LYS A 64 -1.45 3.83 10.87
CA LYS A 64 -1.41 4.89 11.87
C LYS A 64 -0.69 4.31 13.09
N LEU A 65 0.56 4.72 13.31
CA LEU A 65 1.20 4.47 14.59
C LEU A 65 0.33 5.15 15.66
N PRO A 66 -0.04 4.45 16.75
CA PRO A 66 -0.67 5.12 17.88
C PRO A 66 0.29 6.21 18.35
N LEU A 67 -0.18 7.46 18.34
CA LEU A 67 0.49 8.55 19.06
C LEU A 67 0.50 8.12 20.53
N VAL A 68 1.68 7.79 21.04
CA VAL A 68 1.92 7.52 22.47
C VAL A 68 1.83 8.83 23.23
#